data_AF-A0A0F8ZZX9-F1
#
_entry.id   AF-A0A0F8ZZX9-F1
#
_cell.length_a   1.000
_cell.length_b   1.000
_cell.length_c   1.000
_cell.angle_alpha   90.00
_cell.angle_beta   90.00
_cell.angle_gamma   90.00
#
_symmetry.space_group_name_H-M   'P 1'
#
loop_
_entity.id
_entity.type
_entity.pdbx_description
1 polymer ?
#
loop_
_entity_poly.entity_id
_entity_poly.type
_entity_poly.pdbx_seq_one_letter_code
_entity_poly.pdbx_strand_id
1 'polypeptide(L)'
;IKEEIKKCDVLCCDCHNALHASETKTNLTKELKLVKKQLQEKNLYTTNRKQHQRLHRKKVTLLARQYVDNFKKRRSCKICKEKNPFCLVFHHRQDEEKIDKIPIIAKKGIKKVKEEIAKCEILCSNCHTKHHFAA
;
A
#
# COMPACT_ATOMS: atom_id res chain seq x y z
N ILE A 1 18.48 -65.39 -4.94
CA ILE A 1 17.09 -65.75 -4.59
C ILE A 1 16.98 -66.20 -3.12
N LYS A 2 17.61 -67.30 -2.70
CA LYS A 2 17.54 -67.80 -1.31
C LYS A 2 18.04 -66.83 -0.22
N GLU A 3 19.02 -65.98 -0.54
CA GLU A 3 19.57 -64.96 0.37
C GLU A 3 18.65 -63.74 0.57
N GLU A 4 17.83 -63.40 -0.44
CA GLU A 4 16.89 -62.27 -0.35
C GLU A 4 15.63 -62.64 0.46
N ILE A 5 15.23 -63.91 0.44
CA ILE A 5 14.07 -64.43 1.20
C ILE A 5 14.30 -64.31 2.72
N LYS A 6 15.56 -64.37 3.19
CA LYS A 6 15.91 -64.22 4.61
C LYS A 6 15.71 -62.80 5.16
N LYS A 7 15.52 -61.80 4.29
CA LYS A 7 15.35 -60.39 4.67
C LYS A 7 13.88 -59.99 4.83
N CYS A 8 12.95 -60.92 4.58
CA CYS A 8 11.52 -60.65 4.57
C CYS A 8 10.87 -61.32 5.79
N ASP A 9 10.28 -60.51 6.68
CA ASP A 9 9.42 -61.02 7.74
C ASP A 9 8.13 -61.56 7.11
N VAL A 10 7.78 -62.82 7.42
CA VAL A 10 6.51 -63.42 7.00
C VAL A 10 5.41 -62.89 7.91
N LEU A 11 4.79 -61.79 7.50
CA LEU A 11 3.69 -61.14 8.20
C LEU A 11 2.36 -61.48 7.51
N CYS A 12 1.27 -61.60 8.28
CA CYS A 12 -0.06 -61.61 7.69
C CYS A 12 -0.38 -60.24 7.08
N CYS A 13 -1.35 -60.17 6.17
CA CYS A 13 -1.67 -58.91 5.48
C CYS A 13 -2.01 -57.79 6.47
N ASP A 14 -2.69 -58.10 7.57
CA ASP A 14 -3.09 -57.10 8.56
C ASP A 14 -1.89 -56.55 9.35
N CYS A 15 -0.94 -57.40 9.72
CA CYS A 15 0.29 -56.96 10.40
C CYS A 15 1.22 -56.16 9.46
N HIS A 16 1.34 -56.56 8.19
CA HIS A 16 2.09 -55.80 7.19
C HIS A 16 1.45 -54.44 6.92
N ASN A 17 0.12 -54.40 6.79
CA ASN A 17 -0.64 -53.17 6.60
C ASN A 17 -0.54 -52.24 7.82
N ALA A 18 -0.53 -52.77 9.05
CA ALA A 18 -0.36 -51.98 10.26
C ALA A 18 1.01 -51.29 10.34
N LEU A 19 2.08 -51.94 9.87
CA LEU A 19 3.42 -51.32 9.78
C LEU A 19 3.41 -50.15 8.78
N HIS A 20 2.86 -50.35 7.59
CA HIS A 20 2.74 -49.29 6.58
C HIS A 20 1.75 -48.17 6.98
N ALA A 21 0.76 -48.45 7.83
CA ALA A 21 -0.14 -47.44 8.38
C ALA A 21 0.60 -46.41 9.27
N SER A 22 1.68 -46.83 9.96
CA SER A 22 2.51 -45.93 10.77
C SER A 22 3.41 -45.01 9.93
N GLU A 23 3.96 -45.54 8.84
CA GLU A 23 4.79 -44.81 7.87
C GLU A 23 3.96 -43.79 7.08
N THR A 24 2.78 -44.17 6.63
CA THR A 24 1.85 -43.26 5.94
C THR A 24 1.37 -42.12 6.86
N LYS A 25 1.06 -42.41 8.14
CA LYS A 25 0.70 -41.38 9.12
C LYS A 25 1.86 -40.43 9.43
N THR A 26 3.08 -40.94 9.54
CA THR A 26 4.27 -40.10 9.75
C THR A 26 4.60 -39.24 8.52
N ASN A 27 4.44 -39.76 7.31
CA ASN A 27 4.62 -38.97 6.08
C ASN A 27 3.54 -37.89 5.91
N LEU A 28 2.27 -38.21 6.16
CA LEU A 28 1.18 -37.23 6.13
C LEU A 28 1.42 -36.09 7.14
N THR A 29 1.92 -36.39 8.34
CA THR A 29 2.26 -35.35 9.33
C THR A 29 3.44 -34.49 8.91
N LYS A 30 4.43 -35.05 8.19
CA LYS A 30 5.56 -34.30 7.62
C LYS A 30 5.10 -33.37 6.49
N GLU A 31 4.27 -33.85 5.57
CA GLU A 31 3.68 -33.06 4.49
C GLU A 31 2.82 -31.91 5.03
N LEU A 32 1.97 -32.17 6.02
CA LEU A 32 1.18 -31.14 6.69
C LEU A 32 2.04 -30.07 7.36
N LYS A 33 3.18 -30.45 7.97
CA LYS A 33 4.15 -29.49 8.54
C LYS A 33 4.80 -28.63 7.45
N LEU A 34 5.19 -29.24 6.32
CA LEU A 34 5.78 -28.53 5.20
C LEU A 34 4.80 -27.51 4.60
N VAL A 35 3.55 -27.92 4.34
CA VAL A 35 2.50 -27.04 3.82
C VAL A 35 2.24 -25.87 4.78
N LYS A 36 2.14 -26.13 6.09
CA LYS A 36 1.98 -25.07 7.10
C LYS A 36 3.13 -24.06 7.07
N LYS A 37 4.38 -24.52 6.94
CA LYS A 37 5.56 -23.64 6.82
C LYS A 37 5.49 -22.78 5.56
N GLN A 38 5.17 -23.36 4.40
CA GLN A 38 5.01 -22.62 3.14
C GLN A 38 3.90 -21.56 3.21
N LEU A 39 2.77 -21.88 3.84
CA LEU A 39 1.67 -20.92 4.05
C LEU A 39 2.10 -19.77 4.97
N GLN A 40 2.83 -20.07 6.05
CA GLN A 40 3.37 -19.05 6.95
C GLN A 40 4.33 -18.10 6.23
N GLU A 41 5.26 -18.63 5.43
CA GLU A 41 6.21 -17.84 4.62
C GLU A 41 5.49 -16.95 3.60
N LYS A 42 4.48 -17.50 2.90
CA LYS A 42 3.65 -16.73 1.95
C LYS A 42 2.86 -15.62 2.65
N ASN A 43 2.30 -15.90 3.83
CA ASN A 43 1.60 -14.91 4.65
C ASN A 43 2.55 -13.80 5.14
N LEU A 44 3.76 -14.15 5.56
CA LEU A 44 4.76 -13.19 5.98
C LEU A 44 5.18 -12.28 4.81
N TYR A 45 5.46 -12.86 3.64
CA TYR A 45 5.79 -12.11 2.42
C TYR A 45 4.67 -11.12 2.03
N THR A 46 3.42 -11.58 2.01
CA THR A 46 2.27 -10.73 1.65
C THR A 46 2.04 -9.62 2.69
N THR A 47 2.21 -9.92 3.98
CA THR A 47 2.07 -8.95 5.09
C THR A 47 3.17 -7.90 5.04
N ASN A 48 4.42 -8.31 4.88
CA ASN A 48 5.56 -7.40 4.72
C ASN A 48 5.38 -6.50 3.50
N ARG A 49 4.96 -7.05 2.35
CA ARG A 49 4.65 -6.26 1.14
C ARG A 49 3.58 -5.20 1.42
N LYS A 50 2.48 -5.56 2.10
CA LYS A 50 1.43 -4.59 2.49
C LYS A 50 1.97 -3.52 3.43
N GLN A 51 2.81 -3.88 4.40
CA GLN A 51 3.45 -2.93 5.32
C GLN A 51 4.39 -1.97 4.59
N HIS A 52 5.26 -2.47 3.71
CA HIS A 52 6.14 -1.65 2.89
C HIS A 52 5.34 -0.68 2.00
N GLN A 53 4.27 -1.15 1.36
CA GLN A 53 3.37 -0.29 0.58
C GLN A 53 2.71 0.79 1.45
N ARG A 54 2.25 0.45 2.66
CA ARG A 54 1.65 1.40 3.61
C ARG A 54 2.66 2.48 4.02
N LEU A 55 3.86 2.08 4.41
CA LEU A 55 4.94 2.99 4.81
C LEU A 55 5.35 3.90 3.65
N HIS A 56 5.48 3.34 2.44
CA HIS A 56 5.77 4.11 1.23
C HIS A 56 4.67 5.15 0.95
N ARG A 57 3.39 4.75 0.97
CA ARG A 57 2.26 5.69 0.78
C ARG A 57 2.25 6.81 1.83
N LYS A 58 2.54 6.47 3.10
CA LYS A 58 2.65 7.45 4.19
C LYS A 58 3.77 8.45 3.93
N LYS A 59 4.96 7.97 3.54
CA LYS A 59 6.12 8.81 3.19
C LYS A 59 5.83 9.73 2.02
N VAL A 60 5.26 9.20 0.93
CA VAL A 60 4.88 9.98 -0.26
C VAL A 60 3.89 11.08 0.09
N THR A 61 2.84 10.75 0.86
CA THR A 61 1.82 11.72 1.28
C THR A 61 2.42 12.82 2.17
N LEU A 62 3.32 12.46 3.09
CA LEU A 62 4.00 13.41 3.97
C LEU A 62 4.84 14.41 3.17
N LEU A 63 5.67 13.93 2.25
CA LEU A 63 6.51 14.78 1.40
C LEU A 63 5.68 15.72 0.53
N ALA A 64 4.57 15.21 -0.02
CA ALA A 64 3.64 16.02 -0.81
C ALA A 64 2.99 17.14 0.02
N ARG A 65 2.56 16.85 1.27
CA ARG A 65 2.00 17.86 2.18
C ARG A 65 3.04 18.92 2.55
N GLN A 66 4.25 18.51 2.93
CA GLN A 66 5.34 19.43 3.24
C GLN A 66 5.66 20.36 2.07
N TYR A 67 5.63 19.84 0.84
CA TYR A 67 5.80 20.66 -0.37
C TYR A 67 4.69 21.71 -0.51
N VAL A 68 3.42 21.32 -0.34
CA VAL A 68 2.26 22.23 -0.39
C VAL A 68 2.36 23.31 0.69
N ASP A 69 2.69 22.94 1.92
CA ASP A 69 2.78 23.87 3.04
C ASP A 69 3.90 24.89 2.82
N ASN A 70 5.07 24.42 2.37
CA ASN A 70 6.20 25.28 2.02
C ASN A 70 5.87 26.19 0.83
N PHE A 71 5.10 25.71 -0.14
CA PHE A 71 4.62 26.52 -1.25
C PHE A 71 3.72 27.66 -0.74
N LYS A 72 2.73 27.37 0.12
CA LYS A 72 1.83 28.38 0.69
C LYS A 72 2.57 29.42 1.54
N LYS A 73 3.54 29.00 2.37
CA LYS A 73 4.34 29.90 3.22
C LYS A 73 5.10 30.98 2.45
N ARG A 74 5.43 30.73 1.18
CA ARG A 74 6.19 31.65 0.31
C ARG A 74 5.28 32.48 -0.60
N ARG A 75 3.96 32.38 -0.43
CA ARG A 75 2.96 33.00 -1.30
C ARG A 75 2.00 33.84 -0.48
N SER A 76 1.23 34.64 -1.20
CA SER A 76 0.15 35.43 -0.65
C SER A 76 -1.05 35.37 -1.59
N CYS A 77 -2.22 35.74 -1.08
CA CYS A 77 -3.43 35.87 -1.89
C CYS A 77 -3.17 36.84 -3.05
N LYS A 78 -3.49 36.42 -4.28
CA LYS A 78 -3.30 37.25 -5.48
C LYS A 78 -4.05 38.58 -5.39
N ILE A 79 -5.23 38.57 -4.77
CA ILE A 79 -6.16 39.71 -4.65
C ILE A 79 -5.81 40.58 -3.43
N CYS A 80 -6.03 40.07 -2.20
CA CYS A 80 -5.88 40.87 -0.98
C CYS A 80 -4.49 40.82 -0.32
N LYS A 81 -3.53 40.09 -0.91
CA LYS A 81 -2.14 39.94 -0.40
C LYS A 81 -2.00 39.31 0.99
N GLU A 82 -3.05 38.74 1.57
CA GLU A 82 -2.98 37.93 2.79
C GLU A 82 -1.88 36.86 2.69
N LYS A 83 -1.06 36.73 3.75
CA LYS A 83 0.12 35.87 3.80
C LYS A 83 -0.07 34.65 4.69
N ASN A 84 -1.13 34.62 5.51
CA ASN A 84 -1.40 33.53 6.42
C ASN A 84 -1.66 32.22 5.65
N PRO A 85 -0.73 31.25 5.66
CA PRO A 85 -0.83 30.05 4.84
C PRO A 85 -2.03 29.15 5.16
N PHE A 86 -2.61 29.28 6.37
CA PHE A 86 -3.78 28.50 6.79
C PHE A 86 -5.06 28.91 6.07
N CYS A 87 -5.18 30.18 5.68
CA CYS A 87 -6.34 30.67 4.94
C CYS A 87 -6.12 30.68 3.42
N LEU A 88 -4.92 30.32 2.94
CA LEU A 88 -4.63 30.25 1.51
C LEU A 88 -5.17 28.96 0.91
N VAL A 89 -5.88 29.10 -0.19
CA VAL A 89 -6.47 28.03 -1.00
C VAL A 89 -5.98 28.15 -2.45
N PHE A 90 -5.96 27.00 -3.13
CA PHE A 90 -5.61 26.93 -4.54
C PHE A 90 -6.89 27.07 -5.36
N HIS A 91 -6.90 28.05 -6.24
CA HIS A 91 -7.96 28.34 -7.19
C HIS A 91 -7.53 27.92 -8.58
N HIS A 92 -8.29 27.10 -9.28
CA HIS A 92 -8.01 26.78 -10.68
C HIS A 92 -8.29 27.99 -11.57
N ARG A 93 -7.41 28.24 -12.55
CA ARG A 93 -7.70 29.23 -13.60
C ARG A 93 -8.82 28.66 -14.49
N GLN A 94 -9.77 29.50 -14.91
CA GLN A 94 -10.84 29.09 -15.84
C GLN A 94 -10.22 28.38 -17.06
N ASP A 95 -10.90 27.33 -17.54
CA ASP A 95 -10.54 26.40 -18.62
C ASP A 95 -9.64 25.20 -18.28
N GLU A 96 -9.18 25.05 -17.03
CA GLU A 96 -8.42 23.86 -16.63
C GLU A 96 -9.31 22.88 -15.84
N GLU A 97 -9.67 21.75 -16.46
CA GLU A 97 -10.38 20.67 -15.79
C GLU A 97 -9.62 20.22 -14.53
N LYS A 98 -10.32 20.32 -13.40
CA LYS A 98 -9.81 19.89 -12.10
C LYS A 98 -9.64 18.38 -12.10
N ILE A 99 -8.41 17.91 -11.90
CA ILE A 99 -8.15 16.47 -11.76
C ILE A 99 -8.75 15.97 -10.42
N ASP A 100 -8.56 16.74 -9.34
CA ASP A 100 -9.07 16.43 -8.00
C ASP A 100 -8.72 17.54 -7.00
N LYS A 101 -9.15 17.45 -5.73
CA LYS A 101 -8.63 18.36 -4.68
C LYS A 101 -7.15 18.05 -4.40
N ILE A 102 -6.29 19.06 -4.19
CA ILE A 102 -4.85 18.86 -3.89
C ILE A 102 -4.58 17.86 -2.75
N PRO A 103 -5.35 17.79 -1.65
CA PRO A 103 -5.18 16.75 -0.63
C PRO A 103 -5.38 15.31 -1.12
N ILE A 104 -6.21 15.11 -2.15
CA ILE A 104 -6.44 13.82 -2.81
C ILE A 104 -5.24 13.52 -3.73
N ILE A 105 -4.79 14.51 -4.49
CA ILE A 105 -3.63 14.40 -5.39
C ILE A 105 -2.33 14.16 -4.61
N ALA A 106 -2.21 14.69 -3.39
CA ALA A 106 -1.07 14.43 -2.51
C ALA A 106 -0.84 12.94 -2.23
N LYS A 107 -1.90 12.11 -2.25
CA LYS A 107 -1.79 10.65 -2.13
C LYS A 107 -1.23 9.99 -3.40
N LYS A 108 -1.39 10.62 -4.57
CA LYS A 108 -0.88 10.17 -5.87
C LYS A 108 0.59 10.54 -6.09
N GLY A 109 1.14 11.44 -5.26
CA GLY A 109 2.57 11.74 -5.17
C GLY A 109 2.95 13.16 -5.59
N ILE A 110 4.19 13.55 -5.27
CA ILE A 110 4.66 14.94 -5.39
C ILE A 110 4.65 15.47 -6.84
N LYS A 111 4.92 14.61 -7.83
CA LYS A 111 4.93 15.01 -9.25
C LYS A 111 3.54 15.52 -9.67
N LYS A 112 2.49 14.76 -9.35
CA LYS A 112 1.10 15.14 -9.64
C LYS A 112 0.67 16.40 -8.88
N VAL A 113 1.13 16.57 -7.64
CA VAL A 113 0.88 17.80 -6.88
C VAL A 113 1.52 19.02 -7.56
N LYS A 114 2.75 18.90 -8.06
CA LYS A 114 3.42 20.00 -8.79
C LYS A 114 2.69 20.36 -10.08
N GLU A 115 2.28 19.34 -10.85
CA GLU A 115 1.48 19.51 -12.07
C GLU A 115 0.17 20.27 -11.77
N GLU A 116 -0.53 19.91 -10.70
CA GLU A 116 -1.77 20.59 -10.30
C GLU A 116 -1.52 22.01 -9.76
N ILE A 117 -0.46 22.23 -8.99
CA ILE A 117 -0.17 23.57 -8.46
C ILE A 117 0.19 24.54 -9.58
N ALA A 118 0.84 24.08 -10.65
CA ALA A 118 1.18 24.93 -11.79
C ALA A 118 -0.05 25.50 -12.52
N LYS A 119 -1.18 24.82 -12.37
CA LYS A 119 -2.51 25.14 -12.90
C LYS A 119 -3.32 26.10 -12.01
N CYS A 120 -2.90 26.25 -10.75
CA CYS A 120 -3.64 26.99 -9.74
C CYS A 120 -3.03 28.36 -9.44
N GLU A 121 -3.91 29.29 -9.07
CA GLU A 121 -3.56 30.55 -8.40
C GLU A 121 -3.80 30.44 -6.89
N ILE A 122 -3.12 31.27 -6.12
CA ILE A 122 -3.30 31.33 -4.65
C ILE A 122 -4.25 32.46 -4.31
N LEU A 123 -5.37 32.11 -3.67
CA LEU A 123 -6.33 33.05 -3.09
C LEU A 123 -6.50 32.75 -1.60
N CYS A 124 -6.91 33.73 -0.80
CA CYS A 124 -7.41 33.43 0.55
C CYS A 124 -8.85 32.89 0.45
N SER A 125 -9.32 32.16 1.46
CA SER A 125 -10.67 31.59 1.49
C SER A 125 -11.76 32.62 1.17
N ASN A 126 -11.65 33.84 1.71
CA ASN A 126 -12.66 34.88 1.48
C ASN A 126 -12.65 35.38 0.03
N CYS A 127 -11.47 35.66 -0.54
CA CYS A 127 -11.34 36.05 -1.94
C CYS A 127 -11.75 34.93 -2.90
N HIS A 128 -11.43 33.69 -2.56
CA HIS A 128 -11.83 32.51 -3.32
C HIS A 128 -13.35 32.36 -3.36
N THR A 129 -14.02 32.48 -2.21
CA THR A 129 -15.48 32.44 -2.13
C THR A 129 -16.10 33.56 -2.96
N LYS A 130 -15.64 34.81 -2.80
CA LYS A 130 -16.12 35.94 -3.62
C LYS A 130 -15.95 35.68 -5.12
N HIS A 131 -14.85 35.08 -5.54
CA HIS A 131 -14.62 34.73 -6.95
C HIS A 131 -15.62 33.68 -7.46
N HIS A 132 -16.02 32.69 -6.65
CA HIS A 132 -17.03 31.71 -7.07
C HIS A 132 -18.46 32.25 -7.03
N PHE A 133 -18.75 33.25 -6.19
CA PHE A 133 -20.07 33.86 -6.11
C PHE A 133 -20.29 35.02 -7.09
N ALA A 134 -19.20 35.66 -7.55
CA ALA A 134 -19.25 36.75 -8.52
C ALA A 134 -19.02 36.30 -9.97
N ALA A 135 -18.77 35.01 -10.19
CA ALA A 135 -18.68 34.36 -11.50
C ALA A 135 -20.00 33.65 -11.82
#